data_AF-A0AA35VSW1-F1
#
_entry.id   AF-A0AA35VSW1-F1
#
_cell.length_a   1.000
_cell.length_b   1.000
_cell.length_c   1.000
_cell.angle_alpha   90.00
_cell.angle_beta   90.00
_cell.angle_gamma   90.00
#
_symmetry.space_group_name_H-M   'P 1'
#
loop_
_entity.id
_entity.type
_entity.pdbx_description
1 polymer ?
#
loop_
_entity_poly.entity_id
_entity_poly.type
_entity_poly.pdbx_seq_one_letter_code
_entity_poly.pdbx_strand_id
1 'polypeptide(L)'
;MALPLGRIRLRARGSDAGHNGIKDIIRTVHTVDFPRLRIGIGGPGMSGSVDHVLGRFSDEEQPAVKASIERAADAVECLLTDGINIAMNRYNTDPQTDPPA
;
A
#
# COMPACT_ATOMS: atom_id res chain seq x y z
N MET A 1 11.08 -1.18 -4.26
CA MET A 1 11.23 0.22 -3.83
C MET A 1 10.09 0.58 -2.89
N ALA A 2 10.44 1.15 -1.73
CA ALA A 2 9.50 1.53 -0.68
C ALA A 2 8.60 2.68 -1.15
N LEU A 3 7.33 2.64 -0.76
CA LEU A 3 6.39 3.73 -0.95
C LEU A 3 6.58 4.74 0.20
N PRO A 4 6.50 6.05 -0.07
CA PRO A 4 6.52 7.06 0.99
C PRO A 4 5.43 6.79 2.03
N LEU A 5 5.66 7.20 3.27
CA LEU A 5 4.69 7.04 4.35
C LEU A 5 3.34 7.64 3.96
N GLY A 6 2.26 6.92 4.24
CA GLY A 6 0.90 7.38 4.00
C GLY A 6 0.41 7.26 2.56
N ARG A 7 1.29 6.94 1.60
CA ARG A 7 0.91 6.67 0.21
C ARG A 7 0.29 5.28 0.10
N ILE A 8 -0.80 5.16 -0.63
CA ILE A 8 -1.34 3.86 -1.04
C ILE A 8 -1.12 3.62 -2.52
N ARG A 9 -1.08 2.36 -2.93
CA ARG A 9 -1.00 1.99 -4.34
C ARG A 9 -1.65 0.64 -4.63
N LEU A 10 -2.70 0.66 -5.45
CA LEU A 10 -3.33 -0.52 -6.05
C LEU A 10 -2.56 -0.98 -7.28
N ARG A 11 -2.42 -2.30 -7.41
CA ARG A 11 -1.88 -3.00 -8.58
C ARG A 11 -2.76 -4.20 -8.90
N ALA A 12 -3.10 -4.37 -10.18
CA ALA A 12 -3.82 -5.55 -10.66
C ALA A 12 -2.99 -6.84 -10.58
N ARG A 13 -1.65 -6.74 -10.74
CA ARG A 13 -0.71 -7.87 -10.74
C ARG A 13 0.75 -7.43 -10.56
N GLY A 14 1.67 -8.39 -10.47
CA GLY A 14 3.13 -8.21 -10.63
C GLY A 14 3.97 -8.95 -9.57
N SER A 15 5.28 -8.67 -9.50
CA SER A 15 6.20 -9.33 -8.54
C SER A 15 6.00 -8.92 -7.07
N ASP A 16 6.67 -9.64 -6.18
CA ASP A 16 6.69 -9.45 -4.73
C ASP A 16 7.39 -8.18 -4.26
N ALA A 17 8.22 -7.56 -5.12
CA ALA A 17 8.98 -6.35 -4.83
C ALA A 17 9.82 -6.42 -3.53
N GLY A 18 10.27 -7.63 -3.14
CA GLY A 18 11.05 -7.88 -1.92
C GLY A 18 10.20 -8.16 -0.67
N HIS A 19 8.88 -8.21 -0.76
CA HIS A 19 8.01 -8.48 0.39
C HIS A 19 7.85 -9.99 0.63
N ASN A 20 8.37 -10.48 1.75
CA ASN A 20 8.37 -11.91 2.10
C ASN A 20 6.96 -12.54 2.07
N GLY A 21 5.95 -11.85 2.60
CA GLY A 21 4.57 -12.35 2.56
C GLY A 21 3.98 -12.45 1.14
N ILE A 22 4.34 -11.54 0.22
CA ILE A 22 3.83 -11.59 -1.16
C ILE A 22 4.56 -12.69 -1.93
N LYS A 23 5.86 -12.84 -1.68
CA LYS A 23 6.66 -13.96 -2.21
C LYS A 23 6.07 -15.30 -1.79
N ASP A 24 5.61 -15.42 -0.54
CA ASP A 24 4.97 -16.63 -0.01
C ASP A 24 3.63 -16.93 -0.70
N ILE A 25 2.78 -15.90 -0.86
CA ILE A 25 1.51 -16.01 -1.59
C ILE A 25 1.76 -16.45 -3.04
N ILE A 26 2.64 -15.76 -3.78
CA ILE A 26 2.97 -16.10 -5.17
C ILE A 26 3.47 -17.54 -5.28
N ARG A 27 4.33 -17.98 -4.35
CA ARG A 27 4.83 -19.36 -4.30
C ARG A 27 3.70 -20.37 -4.11
N THR A 28 2.70 -20.02 -3.31
CA THR A 28 1.58 -20.90 -2.94
C THR A 28 0.52 -20.98 -4.02
N VAL A 29 0.14 -19.85 -4.63
CA VAL A 29 -0.92 -19.79 -5.65
C VAL A 29 -0.38 -19.96 -7.08
N HIS A 30 0.95 -20.03 -7.25
CA HIS A 30 1.65 -20.18 -8.53
C HIS A 30 1.33 -19.11 -9.58
N THR A 31 0.93 -17.93 -9.14
CA THR A 31 0.62 -16.81 -10.03
C THR A 31 0.96 -15.48 -9.38
N VAL A 32 1.17 -14.47 -10.22
CA VAL A 32 1.31 -13.05 -9.84
C VAL A 32 0.06 -12.23 -10.20
N ASP A 33 -0.94 -12.89 -10.78
CA ASP A 33 -2.13 -12.28 -11.38
C ASP A 33 -3.26 -12.15 -10.36
N PHE A 34 -2.97 -11.40 -9.29
CA PHE A 34 -3.94 -11.06 -8.26
C PHE A 34 -3.80 -9.59 -7.87
N PRO A 35 -4.93 -8.90 -7.63
CA PRO A 35 -4.93 -7.52 -7.21
C PRO A 35 -4.33 -7.41 -5.80
N ARG A 36 -3.61 -6.32 -5.57
CA ARG A 36 -3.06 -6.01 -4.25
C ARG A 36 -3.00 -4.52 -4.00
N LEU A 37 -3.27 -4.16 -2.75
CA LEU A 37 -3.11 -2.83 -2.21
C LEU A 37 -1.80 -2.76 -1.43
N ARG A 38 -0.98 -1.76 -1.73
CA ARG A 38 0.25 -1.47 -0.99
C ARG A 38 0.02 -0.23 -0.14
N ILE A 39 0.40 -0.29 1.13
CA ILE A 39 0.42 0.86 2.03
C ILE A 39 1.89 1.21 2.29
N GLY A 40 2.24 2.47 2.08
CA GLY A 40 3.60 2.97 2.24
C GLY A 40 3.91 3.23 3.71
N ILE A 41 4.97 2.58 4.18
CA ILE A 41 5.49 2.73 5.54
C ILE A 41 6.78 3.56 5.57
N GLY A 42 7.11 4.25 4.48
CA GLY A 42 8.41 4.91 4.33
C GLY A 42 9.55 3.94 4.00
N GLY A 43 10.74 4.50 3.81
CA GLY A 43 11.98 3.73 3.67
C GLY A 43 12.74 3.66 4.99
N PRO A 44 13.64 2.67 5.16
CA PRO A 44 14.31 2.43 6.44
C PRO A 44 15.31 3.53 6.85
N GLY A 45 15.59 4.52 6.00
CA GLY A 45 16.59 5.55 6.30
C GLY A 45 17.95 4.91 6.59
N MET A 46 18.52 5.22 7.77
CA MET A 46 19.76 4.60 8.26
C MET A 46 19.55 3.25 8.98
N SER A 47 18.30 2.88 9.27
CA SER A 47 17.98 1.60 9.92
C SER A 47 18.02 0.42 8.95
N GLY A 48 18.09 -0.80 9.47
CA GLY A 48 17.93 -2.01 8.67
C GLY A 48 16.48 -2.18 8.22
N SER A 49 16.25 -2.82 7.06
CA SER A 49 14.89 -3.06 6.56
C SER A 49 14.03 -3.92 7.51
N VAL A 50 14.65 -4.81 8.30
CA VAL A 50 13.94 -5.64 9.29
C VAL A 50 13.46 -4.79 10.47
N ASP A 51 14.36 -3.97 11.03
CA ASP A 51 14.04 -3.11 12.18
C ASP A 51 12.96 -2.09 11.83
N HIS A 52 13.01 -1.53 10.62
CA HIS A 52 11.99 -0.60 10.12
C HIS A 52 10.59 -1.23 10.06
N VAL A 53 10.50 -2.48 9.59
CA VAL A 53 9.21 -3.17 9.42
C VAL A 53 8.63 -3.66 10.74
N LEU A 54 9.49 -4.06 11.70
CA LEU A 54 9.08 -4.54 13.02
C LEU A 54 8.94 -3.39 14.04
N GLY A 55 9.39 -2.20 13.70
CA GLY A 55 9.32 -1.00 14.51
C GLY A 55 7.90 -0.47 14.66
N ARG A 56 7.75 0.51 15.55
CA ARG A 56 6.50 1.26 15.74
C ARG A 56 6.59 2.60 15.03
N PHE A 57 5.46 3.05 14.48
CA PHE A 57 5.34 4.42 14.00
C PHE A 57 5.41 5.41 15.17
N SER A 58 6.17 6.48 14.98
CA SER A 58 6.26 7.61 15.89
C SER A 58 4.95 8.41 15.94
N ASP A 59 4.77 9.22 16.99
CA ASP A 59 3.56 10.04 17.17
C ASP A 59 3.34 11.03 16.02
N GLU A 60 4.41 11.51 15.37
CA GLU A 60 4.34 12.38 14.20
C GLU A 60 3.86 11.64 12.94
N GLU A 61 4.11 10.33 12.86
CA GLU A 61 3.72 9.48 11.74
C GLU A 61 2.29 8.94 11.88
N GLN A 62 1.80 8.77 13.11
CA GLN A 62 0.47 8.22 13.40
C GLN A 62 -0.67 8.85 12.58
N PRO A 63 -0.76 10.18 12.43
CA PRO A 63 -1.83 10.79 11.64
C PRO A 63 -1.81 10.37 10.16
N ALA A 64 -0.62 10.32 9.55
CA ALA A 64 -0.45 9.90 8.16
C ALA A 64 -0.77 8.42 7.97
N VAL A 65 -0.37 7.58 8.93
CA VAL A 65 -0.69 6.14 8.94
C VAL A 65 -2.19 5.93 9.03
N LYS A 66 -2.87 6.59 9.99
CA LYS A 66 -4.32 6.47 10.16
C LYS A 66 -5.07 6.89 8.90
N ALA A 67 -4.74 8.04 8.33
CA ALA A 67 -5.35 8.52 7.09
C ALA A 67 -5.14 7.52 5.93
N SER A 68 -3.96 6.90 5.85
CA SER A 68 -3.68 5.89 4.82
C SER A 68 -4.45 4.59 5.00
N ILE A 69 -4.77 4.21 6.25
CA ILE A 69 -5.60 3.03 6.55
C ILE A 69 -7.06 3.29 6.16
N GLU A 70 -7.60 4.46 6.49
CA GLU A 70 -8.95 4.86 6.09
C GLU A 70 -9.07 4.88 4.56
N ARG A 71 -8.15 5.56 3.87
CA ARG A 71 -8.10 5.58 2.41
C ARG A 71 -7.90 4.19 1.79
N ALA A 72 -7.13 3.33 2.46
CA ALA A 72 -6.93 1.95 2.03
C ALA A 72 -8.23 1.15 2.09
N ALA A 73 -9.05 1.34 3.13
CA ALA A 73 -10.36 0.70 3.24
C ALA A 73 -11.28 1.14 2.09
N ASP A 74 -11.39 2.45 1.84
CA ASP A 74 -12.19 3.01 0.74
C ASP A 74 -11.72 2.49 -0.65
N ALA A 75 -10.42 2.30 -0.80
CA ALA A 75 -9.82 1.76 -2.02
C ALA A 75 -10.18 0.27 -2.23
N VAL A 76 -10.25 -0.51 -1.15
CA VAL A 76 -10.69 -1.91 -1.20
C VAL A 76 -12.19 -1.99 -1.49
N GLU A 77 -13.01 -1.14 -0.88
CA GLU A 77 -14.45 -1.10 -1.18
C GLU A 77 -14.71 -0.78 -2.65
N CYS A 78 -14.08 0.28 -3.18
CA CYS A 78 -14.19 0.64 -4.59
C CYS A 78 -13.65 -0.45 -5.52
N LEU A 79 -12.58 -1.14 -5.14
CA LEU A 79 -12.10 -2.31 -5.90
C LEU A 79 -13.17 -3.39 -6.01
N LEU A 80 -13.89 -3.66 -4.93
CA LEU A 80 -14.92 -4.71 -4.87
C LEU A 80 -16.21 -4.30 -5.59
N THR A 81 -16.60 -3.02 -5.55
CA THR A 81 -17.85 -2.53 -6.16
C THR A 81 -17.68 -2.11 -7.62
N ASP A 82 -16.60 -1.38 -7.93
CA ASP A 82 -16.42 -0.68 -9.20
C ASP A 82 -15.32 -1.31 -10.07
N GLY A 83 -14.52 -2.21 -9.49
CA GLY A 83 -13.47 -2.94 -10.17
C GLY A 83 -12.09 -2.25 -10.18
N ILE A 84 -11.06 -3.04 -10.50
CA ILE A 84 -9.65 -2.66 -10.31
C ILE A 84 -9.22 -1.42 -11.10
N ASN A 85 -9.73 -1.21 -12.31
CA ASN A 85 -9.33 -0.06 -13.14
C ASN A 85 -9.83 1.26 -12.55
N ILE A 86 -11.09 1.30 -12.09
CA ILE A 86 -11.68 2.48 -11.45
C ILE A 86 -10.97 2.77 -10.14
N ALA A 87 -10.78 1.75 -9.30
CA ALA A 87 -10.09 1.89 -8.03
C ALA A 87 -8.64 2.36 -8.22
N MET A 88 -7.90 1.80 -9.18
CA MET A 88 -6.53 2.27 -9.48
C MET A 88 -6.51 3.74 -9.92
N ASN A 89 -7.44 4.17 -10.77
CA ASN A 89 -7.47 5.56 -11.24
C ASN A 89 -7.81 6.55 -10.12
N ARG A 90 -8.69 6.16 -9.20
CA ARG A 90 -9.11 7.01 -8.06
C ARG A 90 -8.06 7.07 -6.96
N TYR A 91 -7.43 5.94 -6.62
CA TYR A 91 -6.64 5.82 -5.39
C TYR A 91 -5.12 5.76 -5.58
N ASN A 92 -4.61 5.63 -6.82
CA ASN A 92 -3.16 5.73 -7.08
C ASN A 92 -2.66 7.17 -7.23
N THR A 93 -3.53 8.17 -7.03
CA THR A 93 -3.21 9.59 -7.05
C THR A 93 -2.56 10.03 -5.74
N ASP A 94 -2.04 11.25 -5.76
CA ASP A 94 -1.44 11.88 -4.59
C ASP A 94 -2.53 12.29 -3.58
N PRO A 95 -2.40 11.99 -2.26
CA PRO A 95 -3.39 12.42 -1.27
C PRO A 95 -3.57 13.95 -1.24
N GLN A 96 -2.54 14.72 -1.63
CA GLN A 96 -2.61 16.19 -1.74
C GLN A 96 -3.39 16.70 -2.95
N THR A 97 -3.76 15.82 -3.89
CA THR A 97 -4.48 16.21 -5.12
C THR A 97 -5.97 15.90 -5.08
N ASP A 98 -6.48 15.40 -3.95
CA ASP A 98 -7.92 15.27 -3.78
C ASP A 98 -8.53 16.65 -3.48
N PRO A 99 -9.53 17.10 -4.26
CA PRO A 99 -10.27 18.30 -3.89
C PRO A 99 -10.93 18.09 -2.52
N PRO A 100 -10.99 19.12 -1.65
CA PRO A 100 -11.79 19.02 -0.45
C PRO A 100 -13.23 18.71 -0.87
N ALA A 101 -13.78 17.64 -0.31
CA ALA A 101 -15.18 17.29 -0.46
C ALA A 101 -16.09 18.44 -0.01
#